data_AF-A0A815HAA7-F1
#
_entry.id   AF-A0A815HAA7-F1
#
_cell.length_a   1.000
_cell.length_b   1.000
_cell.length_c   1.000
_cell.angle_alpha   90.00
_cell.angle_beta   90.00
_cell.angle_gamma   90.00
#
_symmetry.space_group_name_H-M   'P 1'
#
loop_
_entity.id
_entity.type
_entity.pdbx_description
1 polymer ?
#
loop_
_entity_poly.entity_id
_entity_poly.type
_entity_poly.pdbx_seq_one_letter_code
_entity_poly.pdbx_strand_id
1 'polypeptide(L)'
;MNDMDQAKNDFLRLWRKSYSEDTEQPKYAYEFEKCFRPSKTILWCTRHVVPVELEIRVEPRKMSLPYADVRQLSFYCADEEVFIMMGTIFQVNDVHYSDSENIWIIRLSLCGEDDPRSLKDMIDYIKYEIKDTVDLITLADFFIKIGEYYMAKEYYRKYENQLSINDPNMKRVWQGLSIIADIQGNYFISMEDYSKAHVCSSEQFDIC
;
A
#
# COMPACT_ATOMS: atom_id res chain seq x y z
N MET A 1 -2.06 29.49 -5.88
CA MET A 1 -1.78 28.81 -4.60
C MET A 1 -1.71 27.33 -4.92
N ASN A 2 -0.68 26.60 -4.47
CA ASN A 2 -0.47 25.20 -4.85
C ASN A 2 -1.59 24.33 -4.26
N ASP A 3 -2.22 23.44 -5.04
CA ASP A 3 -3.36 22.60 -4.58
C ASP A 3 -3.02 21.80 -3.32
N MET A 4 -1.75 21.40 -3.19
CA MET A 4 -1.24 20.69 -2.02
C MET A 4 -1.17 21.56 -0.76
N ASP A 5 -0.89 22.85 -0.89
CA ASP A 5 -0.89 23.78 0.25
C ASP A 5 -2.33 24.04 0.73
N GLN A 6 -3.28 24.09 -0.21
CA GLN A 6 -4.70 24.21 0.12
C GLN A 6 -5.19 22.97 0.88
N ALA A 7 -4.90 21.76 0.37
CA ALA A 7 -5.25 20.51 1.03
C ALA A 7 -4.63 20.37 2.44
N LYS A 8 -3.36 20.80 2.61
CA LYS A 8 -2.70 20.82 3.92
C LYS A 8 -3.42 21.74 4.91
N ASN A 9 -3.83 22.94 4.46
CA ASN A 9 -4.55 23.90 5.30
C ASN A 9 -5.96 23.44 5.65
N ASP A 10 -6.68 22.85 4.71
CA ASP A 10 -8.02 22.30 4.94
C ASP A 10 -7.97 21.12 5.93
N PHE A 11 -6.96 20.26 5.82
CA PHE A 11 -6.71 19.20 6.79
C PHE A 11 -6.43 19.76 8.19
N LEU A 12 -5.50 20.71 8.32
CA LEU A 12 -5.20 21.35 9.61
C LEU A 12 -6.43 22.01 10.24
N ARG A 13 -7.31 22.59 9.43
CA ARG A 13 -8.55 23.20 9.90
C ARG A 13 -9.55 22.17 10.40
N LEU A 14 -9.78 21.09 9.65
CA LEU A 14 -10.64 19.98 10.09
C LEU A 14 -10.09 19.34 11.36
N TRP A 15 -8.78 19.09 11.38
CA TRP A 15 -8.10 18.49 12.50
C TRP A 15 -8.22 19.37 13.74
N ARG A 16 -7.86 20.66 13.72
CA ARG A 16 -8.04 21.54 14.89
C ARG A 16 -9.49 21.64 15.39
N LYS A 17 -10.48 21.46 14.51
CA LYS A 17 -11.91 21.52 14.87
C LYS A 17 -12.39 20.25 15.57
N SER A 18 -11.97 19.07 15.14
CA SER A 18 -12.46 17.78 15.66
C SER A 18 -11.98 17.43 17.08
N TYR A 19 -11.20 18.32 17.69
CA TYR A 19 -10.10 17.89 18.55
C TYR A 19 -9.71 19.00 19.55
N SER A 20 -10.38 20.15 19.52
CA SER A 20 -10.07 21.35 20.30
C SER A 20 -9.98 21.20 21.83
N GLU A 21 -10.34 20.05 22.40
CA GLU A 21 -10.38 19.78 23.84
C GLU A 21 -9.22 18.89 24.36
N ASP A 22 -8.35 18.39 23.48
CA ASP A 22 -7.25 17.48 23.85
C ASP A 22 -5.95 18.25 24.16
N THR A 23 -5.36 18.02 25.34
CA THR A 23 -4.19 18.75 25.84
C THR A 23 -2.87 18.37 25.17
N GLU A 24 -2.79 17.23 24.48
CA GLU A 24 -1.57 16.77 23.80
C GLU A 24 -1.43 17.30 22.36
N GLN A 25 -2.48 17.91 21.81
CA GLN A 25 -2.55 18.37 20.42
C GLN A 25 -1.58 19.44 19.95
N PRO A 26 -1.23 20.46 20.76
CA PRO A 26 -0.37 21.54 20.29
C PRO A 26 0.99 21.03 19.80
N LYS A 27 1.48 19.93 20.38
CA LYS A 27 2.76 19.31 20.00
C LYS A 27 2.69 18.64 18.62
N TYR A 28 1.60 17.95 18.31
CA TYR A 28 1.45 17.20 17.07
C TYR A 28 1.07 18.07 15.88
N ALA A 29 0.24 19.10 16.09
CA ALA A 29 -0.04 20.11 15.07
C ALA A 29 1.26 20.81 14.64
N TYR A 30 2.12 21.14 15.62
CA TYR A 30 3.43 21.73 15.37
C TYR A 30 4.37 20.80 14.59
N GLU A 31 4.42 19.51 14.94
CA GLU A 31 5.21 18.52 14.19
C GLU A 31 4.70 18.32 12.75
N PHE A 32 3.38 18.22 12.54
CA PHE A 32 2.79 18.10 11.19
C PHE A 32 3.04 19.36 10.36
N GLU A 33 2.91 20.55 10.94
CA GLU A 33 3.14 21.82 10.23
C GLU A 33 4.59 21.96 9.75
N LYS A 34 5.56 21.62 10.60
CA LYS A 34 6.99 21.73 10.29
C LYS A 34 7.57 20.57 9.49
N CYS A 35 7.05 19.36 9.65
CA CYS A 35 7.64 18.13 9.09
C CYS A 35 6.68 17.38 8.15
N PHE A 36 5.69 18.07 7.57
CA PHE A 36 4.75 17.48 6.61
C PHE A 36 5.50 16.75 5.49
N ARG A 37 5.26 15.44 5.38
CA ARG A 37 5.70 14.61 4.26
C ARG A 37 4.49 13.86 3.73
N PRO A 38 4.11 14.02 2.44
CA PRO A 38 2.96 13.34 1.86
C PRO A 38 3.00 11.81 2.05
N SER A 39 4.20 11.21 2.00
CA SER A 39 4.41 9.78 2.23
C SER A 39 4.15 9.31 3.66
N LYS A 40 4.05 10.23 4.62
CA LYS A 40 3.74 9.93 6.02
C LYS A 40 2.32 10.35 6.41
N THR A 41 1.53 10.91 5.50
CA THR A 41 0.18 11.45 5.79
C THR A 41 -0.72 10.42 6.45
N ILE A 42 -0.69 9.16 5.99
CA ILE A 42 -1.44 8.06 6.60
C ILE A 42 -1.10 7.94 8.10
N LEU A 43 0.19 7.94 8.45
CA LEU A 43 0.65 7.83 9.83
C LEU A 43 0.18 8.99 10.73
N TRP A 44 -0.08 10.17 10.17
CA TRP A 44 -0.64 11.31 10.92
C TRP A 44 -2.16 11.18 11.08
N CYS A 45 -2.85 10.67 10.07
CA CYS A 45 -4.30 10.44 10.09
C CYS A 45 -4.71 9.20 10.91
N THR A 46 -3.85 8.21 11.05
CA THR A 46 -4.15 6.92 11.72
C THR A 46 -3.60 6.82 13.14
N ARG A 47 -3.13 7.93 13.74
CA ARG A 47 -2.55 7.92 15.10
C ARG A 47 -3.58 7.73 16.21
N HIS A 48 -4.86 7.99 15.93
CA HIS A 48 -5.96 7.46 16.74
C HIS A 48 -6.37 6.11 16.15
N VAL A 49 -6.04 5.04 16.85
CA VAL A 49 -6.50 3.69 16.51
C VAL A 49 -7.99 3.65 16.79
N VAL A 50 -8.79 3.66 15.73
CA VAL A 50 -10.24 3.48 15.84
C VAL A 50 -10.49 1.97 15.74
N PRO A 51 -11.26 1.37 16.66
CA PRO A 51 -11.61 -0.03 16.52
C PRO A 51 -12.45 -0.21 15.24
N VAL A 52 -12.14 -1.27 14.50
CA VAL A 52 -12.85 -1.64 13.28
C VAL A 52 -13.14 -3.14 13.34
N GLU A 53 -14.37 -3.51 13.00
CA GLU A 53 -14.78 -4.89 12.78
C GLU A 53 -14.91 -5.15 11.27
N LEU A 54 -14.34 -6.26 10.81
CA LEU A 54 -14.41 -6.69 9.42
C LEU A 54 -15.44 -7.83 9.30
N GLU A 55 -16.60 -7.54 8.71
CA GLU A 55 -17.60 -8.56 8.39
C GLU A 55 -17.31 -9.10 6.98
N ILE A 56 -16.57 -10.22 6.91
CA ILE A 56 -16.22 -10.87 5.65
C ILE A 56 -17.27 -11.94 5.33
N ARG A 57 -18.02 -11.75 4.23
CA ARG A 57 -18.94 -12.76 3.74
C ARG A 57 -18.21 -13.72 2.81
N VAL A 58 -18.22 -15.00 3.18
CA VAL A 58 -17.67 -16.11 2.40
C VAL A 58 -18.75 -17.17 2.20
N GLU A 59 -18.81 -17.77 1.00
CA GLU A 59 -19.72 -18.89 0.73
C GLU A 59 -18.98 -20.23 0.87
N PRO A 60 -19.10 -20.95 2.00
CA PRO A 60 -18.27 -22.14 2.28
C PRO A 60 -18.47 -23.33 1.31
N ARG A 61 -19.47 -23.26 0.43
CA ARG A 61 -19.77 -24.28 -0.59
C ARG A 61 -19.15 -23.98 -1.95
N LYS A 62 -18.68 -22.76 -2.19
CA LYS A 62 -17.93 -22.39 -3.39
C LYS A 62 -16.46 -22.76 -3.13
N MET A 63 -15.91 -23.68 -3.92
CA MET A 63 -14.47 -23.98 -3.93
C MET A 63 -13.69 -22.83 -4.62
N SER A 64 -13.94 -21.59 -4.23
CA SER A 64 -13.03 -20.50 -4.56
C SER A 64 -11.79 -20.68 -3.67
N LEU A 65 -10.59 -20.63 -4.25
CA LEU A 65 -9.32 -20.91 -3.58
C LEU A 65 -8.81 -19.89 -2.54
N PRO A 66 -9.40 -18.69 -2.28
CA PRO A 66 -8.75 -17.72 -1.41
C PRO A 66 -8.99 -17.95 0.07
N TYR A 67 -9.80 -18.95 0.46
CA TYR A 67 -9.90 -19.35 1.86
C TYR A 67 -10.09 -20.86 2.04
N ALA A 68 -9.67 -21.35 3.21
CA ALA A 68 -9.79 -22.74 3.59
C ALA A 68 -10.25 -22.86 5.04
N ASP A 69 -11.18 -23.78 5.28
CA ASP A 69 -11.47 -24.25 6.62
C ASP A 69 -10.27 -25.05 7.14
N VAL A 70 -9.63 -24.53 8.19
CA VAL A 70 -8.45 -25.13 8.80
C VAL A 70 -8.71 -25.57 10.23
N ARG A 71 -9.97 -25.72 10.64
CA ARG A 71 -10.35 -26.21 11.98
C ARG A 71 -9.65 -27.52 12.34
N GLN A 72 -9.50 -28.41 11.36
CA GLN A 72 -8.80 -29.70 11.53
C GLN A 72 -7.29 -29.57 11.78
N LEU A 73 -6.70 -28.39 11.53
CA LEU A 73 -5.30 -28.07 11.78
C LEU A 73 -5.11 -27.20 13.04
N SER A 74 -6.20 -26.65 13.60
CA SER A 74 -6.12 -25.85 14.82
C SER A 74 -5.72 -26.74 16.01
N PHE A 75 -4.88 -26.18 16.89
CA PHE A 75 -4.56 -26.80 18.17
C PHE A 75 -5.80 -26.84 19.09
N TYR A 76 -6.75 -25.93 18.89
CA TYR A 76 -7.99 -25.83 19.64
C TYR A 76 -9.17 -26.26 18.77
N CYS A 77 -9.58 -27.52 18.89
CA CYS A 77 -10.69 -28.10 18.10
C CYS A 77 -12.06 -27.41 18.28
N ALA A 78 -12.18 -26.45 19.19
CA ALA A 78 -13.41 -25.70 19.44
C ALA A 78 -13.49 -24.38 18.66
N ASP A 79 -12.37 -23.90 18.10
CA ASP A 79 -12.31 -22.61 17.42
C ASP A 79 -12.66 -22.77 15.93
N GLU A 80 -13.50 -21.87 15.42
CA GLU A 80 -13.77 -21.78 13.99
C GLU A 80 -12.66 -20.98 13.31
N GLU A 81 -11.66 -21.68 12.76
CA GLU A 81 -10.54 -21.05 12.05
C GLU A 81 -10.67 -21.16 10.53
N VAL A 82 -10.54 -20.01 9.87
CA VAL A 82 -10.50 -19.89 8.41
C VAL A 82 -9.16 -19.28 8.00
N PHE A 83 -8.43 -19.98 7.14
CA PHE A 83 -7.23 -19.44 6.51
C PHE A 83 -7.63 -18.63 5.28
N ILE A 84 -7.11 -17.41 5.13
CA ILE A 84 -7.28 -16.58 3.93
C ILE A 84 -5.92 -16.50 3.23
N MET A 85 -5.86 -16.83 1.95
CA MET A 85 -4.62 -16.74 1.18
C MET A 85 -4.14 -15.28 1.09
N MET A 86 -2.84 -15.07 1.24
CA MET A 86 -2.25 -13.78 0.90
C MET A 86 -2.47 -13.46 -0.59
N GLY A 87 -2.72 -12.18 -0.89
CA GLY A 87 -3.10 -11.73 -2.23
C GLY A 87 -4.60 -11.85 -2.53
N THR A 88 -5.43 -12.28 -1.57
CA THR A 88 -6.88 -12.25 -1.70
C THR A 88 -7.37 -10.81 -1.74
N ILE A 89 -8.19 -10.48 -2.75
CA ILE A 89 -8.76 -9.16 -2.93
C ILE A 89 -10.22 -9.18 -2.47
N PHE A 90 -10.56 -8.24 -1.58
CA PHE A 90 -11.92 -8.03 -1.10
C PHE A 90 -12.49 -6.73 -1.65
N GLN A 91 -13.76 -6.76 -2.03
CA GLN A 91 -14.56 -5.59 -2.35
C GLN A 91 -15.19 -5.04 -1.08
N VAL A 92 -15.03 -3.75 -0.84
CA VAL A 92 -15.76 -3.03 0.22
C VAL A 92 -17.19 -2.79 -0.26
N ASN A 93 -18.15 -3.38 0.45
CA ASN A 93 -19.57 -3.28 0.12
C ASN A 93 -20.24 -2.15 0.88
N ASP A 94 -19.86 -1.95 2.14
CA ASP A 94 -20.49 -1.00 3.05
C ASP A 94 -19.52 -0.63 4.19
N VAL A 95 -19.61 0.61 4.64
CA VAL A 95 -18.85 1.15 5.77
C VAL A 95 -19.80 1.97 6.61
N HIS A 96 -20.09 1.52 7.82
CA HIS A 96 -20.99 2.24 8.73
C HIS A 96 -20.47 2.20 10.16
N TYR A 97 -20.90 3.18 10.95
CA TYR A 97 -20.63 3.23 12.37
C TYR A 97 -21.76 2.55 13.13
N SER A 98 -21.42 1.63 14.03
CA SER A 98 -22.37 1.04 14.96
C SER A 98 -22.34 1.84 16.26
N ASP A 99 -23.39 2.62 16.52
CA ASP A 99 -23.51 3.39 17.77
C ASP A 99 -23.61 2.48 19.00
N SER A 100 -24.16 1.27 18.86
CA SER A 100 -24.32 0.33 19.98
C SER A 100 -23.00 -0.32 20.42
N GLU A 101 -22.16 -0.67 19.44
CA GLU A 101 -20.85 -1.29 19.68
C GLU A 101 -19.71 -0.25 19.74
N ASN A 102 -20.02 1.01 19.42
CA ASN A 102 -19.08 2.11 19.32
C ASN A 102 -17.86 1.76 18.43
N ILE A 103 -18.14 1.13 17.29
CA ILE A 103 -17.15 0.57 16.37
C ILE A 103 -17.53 0.83 14.90
N TRP A 104 -16.53 0.98 14.04
CA TRP A 104 -16.75 0.98 12.59
C TRP A 104 -16.86 -0.45 12.08
N ILE A 105 -17.91 -0.74 11.33
CA ILE A 105 -18.12 -2.03 10.68
C ILE A 105 -17.88 -1.85 9.18
N ILE A 106 -16.95 -2.65 8.64
CA ILE A 106 -16.66 -2.69 7.21
C ILE A 106 -17.11 -4.05 6.69
N ARG A 107 -18.09 -4.04 5.78
CA ARG A 107 -18.57 -5.26 5.13
C ARG A 107 -17.78 -5.51 3.86
N LEU A 108 -17.23 -6.71 3.78
CA LEU A 108 -16.36 -7.17 2.71
C LEU A 108 -16.96 -8.38 2.01
N SER A 109 -16.77 -8.46 0.70
CA SER A 109 -17.02 -9.67 -0.08
C SER A 109 -15.81 -10.01 -0.93
N LEU A 110 -15.67 -11.29 -1.28
CA LEU A 110 -14.58 -11.74 -2.11
C LEU A 110 -14.77 -11.25 -3.56
N CYS A 111 -13.74 -10.61 -4.12
CA CYS A 111 -13.76 -10.19 -5.52
C CYS A 111 -13.85 -11.41 -6.45
N GLY A 112 -14.77 -11.35 -7.42
CA GLY A 112 -14.91 -12.38 -8.46
C GLY A 112 -15.88 -13.52 -8.15
N GLU A 113 -16.54 -13.55 -6.99
CA GLU A 113 -17.55 -14.59 -6.71
C GLU A 113 -18.81 -14.46 -7.57
N ASP A 114 -19.28 -13.24 -7.79
CA ASP A 114 -20.55 -12.98 -8.49
C ASP A 114 -20.43 -11.96 -9.62
N ASP A 115 -19.29 -11.25 -9.72
CA ASP A 115 -19.05 -10.28 -10.79
C ASP A 115 -17.60 -10.33 -11.30
N PRO A 116 -17.33 -11.03 -12.41
CA PRO A 116 -16.03 -11.00 -13.09
C PRO A 116 -15.61 -9.59 -13.54
N ARG A 117 -16.55 -8.63 -13.61
CA ARG A 117 -16.27 -7.25 -13.98
C ARG A 117 -15.56 -6.48 -12.88
N SER A 118 -15.74 -6.82 -11.59
CA SER A 118 -15.10 -6.06 -10.50
C SER A 118 -13.57 -6.16 -10.55
N LEU A 119 -13.04 -7.35 -10.86
CA LEU A 119 -11.61 -7.56 -11.12
C LEU A 119 -11.17 -6.89 -12.42
N LYS A 120 -12.00 -6.95 -13.46
CA LYS A 120 -11.69 -6.32 -14.75
C LYS A 120 -11.60 -4.80 -14.63
N ASP A 121 -12.54 -4.16 -13.96
CA ASP A 121 -12.58 -2.71 -13.76
C ASP A 121 -11.39 -2.25 -12.90
N MET A 122 -11.02 -3.02 -11.88
CA MET A 122 -9.80 -2.80 -11.12
C MET A 122 -8.55 -2.89 -12.01
N ILE A 123 -8.43 -3.96 -12.80
CA ILE A 123 -7.30 -4.15 -13.73
C ILE A 123 -7.26 -3.05 -14.77
N ASP A 124 -8.41 -2.62 -15.31
CA ASP A 124 -8.49 -1.59 -16.34
C ASP A 124 -8.21 -0.19 -15.75
N TYR A 125 -8.63 0.08 -14.51
CA TYR A 125 -8.19 1.28 -13.76
C TYR A 125 -6.68 1.25 -13.50
N ILE A 126 -6.13 0.11 -13.10
CA ILE A 126 -4.70 -0.07 -12.89
C ILE A 126 -3.94 0.16 -14.21
N LYS A 127 -4.41 -0.40 -15.33
CA LYS A 127 -3.82 -0.16 -16.65
C LYS A 127 -3.91 1.32 -17.07
N TYR A 128 -5.03 1.97 -16.79
CA TYR A 128 -5.20 3.40 -17.05
C TYR A 128 -4.19 4.24 -16.26
N GLU A 129 -4.04 3.97 -14.96
CA GLU A 129 -3.03 4.60 -14.10
C GLU A 129 -1.58 4.31 -14.57
N ILE A 130 -1.35 3.09 -15.07
CA ILE A 130 -0.04 2.61 -15.54
C ILE A 130 0.33 3.13 -16.94
N LYS A 131 -0.64 3.66 -17.71
CA LYS A 131 -0.55 3.98 -19.15
C LYS A 131 -0.25 2.74 -20.02
N ASP A 132 -0.79 2.73 -21.24
CA ASP A 132 -0.90 1.56 -22.16
C ASP A 132 0.41 0.81 -22.51
N THR A 133 1.58 1.27 -22.07
CA THR A 133 2.84 0.54 -22.22
C THR A 133 3.23 -0.08 -20.89
N VAL A 134 2.75 -1.30 -20.62
CA VAL A 134 3.21 -2.08 -19.46
C VAL A 134 4.63 -2.57 -19.75
N ASP A 135 5.62 -1.74 -19.43
CA ASP A 135 7.00 -2.18 -19.32
C ASP A 135 7.26 -2.82 -17.93
N LEU A 136 8.29 -3.66 -17.85
CA LEU A 136 8.56 -4.46 -16.64
C LEU A 136 8.79 -3.58 -15.41
N ILE A 137 9.31 -2.36 -15.59
CA ILE A 137 9.56 -1.43 -14.49
C ILE A 137 8.26 -0.85 -13.93
N THR A 138 7.29 -0.54 -14.78
CA THR A 138 6.00 -0.03 -14.29
C THR A 138 5.20 -1.13 -13.59
N LEU A 139 5.34 -2.39 -14.04
CA LEU A 139 4.77 -3.54 -13.34
C LEU A 139 5.46 -3.81 -11.99
N ALA A 140 6.78 -3.62 -11.90
CA ALA A 140 7.51 -3.73 -10.64
C ALA A 140 7.08 -2.67 -9.61
N ASP A 141 6.96 -1.41 -10.04
CA ASP A 141 6.44 -0.31 -9.22
C ASP A 141 5.02 -0.59 -8.72
N PHE A 142 4.17 -1.19 -9.55
CA PHE A 142 2.82 -1.60 -9.17
C PHE A 142 2.85 -2.65 -8.05
N PHE A 143 3.70 -3.67 -8.17
CA PHE A 143 3.85 -4.68 -7.12
C PHE A 143 4.35 -4.10 -5.79
N ILE A 144 5.22 -3.07 -5.81
CA ILE A 144 5.55 -2.32 -4.58
C ILE A 144 4.30 -1.68 -3.97
N LYS A 145 3.46 -1.02 -4.78
CA LYS A 145 2.27 -0.30 -4.29
C LYS A 145 1.26 -1.23 -3.61
N ILE A 146 1.14 -2.47 -4.08
CA ILE A 146 0.20 -3.45 -3.50
C ILE A 146 0.84 -4.36 -2.43
N GLY A 147 2.11 -4.13 -2.08
CA GLY A 147 2.82 -4.89 -1.03
C GLY A 147 3.39 -6.24 -1.48
N GLU A 148 3.35 -6.55 -2.77
CA GLU A 148 3.85 -7.80 -3.36
C GLU A 148 5.36 -7.69 -3.66
N TYR A 149 6.17 -7.51 -2.62
CA TYR A 149 7.59 -7.18 -2.76
C TYR A 149 8.44 -8.26 -3.45
N TYR A 150 8.05 -9.53 -3.31
CA TYR A 150 8.72 -10.62 -4.01
C TYR A 150 8.57 -10.49 -5.52
N MET A 151 7.33 -10.29 -6.00
CA MET A 151 7.04 -10.09 -7.41
C MET A 151 7.70 -8.80 -7.92
N ALA A 152 7.62 -7.71 -7.16
CA ALA A 152 8.31 -6.46 -7.51
C ALA A 152 9.80 -6.68 -7.77
N LYS A 153 10.48 -7.39 -6.87
CA LYS A 153 11.91 -7.70 -6.99
C LYS A 153 12.22 -8.51 -8.25
N GLU A 154 11.42 -9.54 -8.55
CA GLU A 154 11.58 -10.36 -9.76
C GLU A 154 11.45 -9.53 -11.03
N TYR A 155 10.49 -8.60 -11.10
CA TYR A 155 10.31 -7.74 -12.25
C TYR A 155 11.42 -6.69 -12.39
N TYR A 156 11.89 -6.08 -11.29
CA TYR A 156 13.06 -5.21 -11.33
C TYR A 156 14.32 -5.93 -11.82
N ARG A 157 14.59 -7.15 -11.35
CA ARG A 157 15.74 -7.94 -11.80
C ARG A 157 15.63 -8.37 -13.26
N LYS A 158 14.43 -8.74 -13.72
CA LYS A 158 14.19 -9.03 -15.14
C LYS A 158 14.43 -7.81 -16.02
N TYR A 159 14.00 -6.63 -15.57
CA TYR A 159 14.22 -5.39 -16.30
C TYR A 159 15.70 -4.98 -16.27
N GLU A 160 16.38 -5.08 -15.13
CA GLU A 160 17.82 -4.83 -14.97
C GLU A 160 18.65 -5.63 -15.99
N ASN A 161 18.33 -6.92 -16.18
CA ASN A 161 19.01 -7.79 -17.14
C ASN A 161 18.84 -7.37 -18.61
N GLN A 162 17.86 -6.53 -18.92
CA GLN A 162 17.59 -6.01 -20.27
C GLN A 162 18.21 -4.64 -20.51
N LEU A 163 18.63 -3.95 -19.44
CA LEU A 163 19.16 -2.60 -19.52
C LEU A 163 20.68 -2.59 -19.67
N SER A 164 21.19 -1.58 -20.38
CA SER A 164 22.60 -1.22 -20.26
C SER A 164 22.84 -0.59 -18.89
N ILE A 165 24.07 -0.70 -18.35
CA ILE A 165 24.40 -0.11 -17.05
C ILE A 165 24.21 1.42 -16.99
N ASN A 166 24.27 2.08 -18.15
CA ASN A 166 24.07 3.53 -18.29
C ASN A 166 22.64 3.91 -18.71
N ASP A 167 21.71 2.96 -18.71
CA ASP A 167 20.33 3.25 -19.07
C ASP A 167 19.69 4.17 -18.00
N PRO A 168 19.01 5.26 -18.39
CA PRO A 168 18.36 6.17 -17.43
C PRO A 168 17.39 5.49 -16.47
N ASN A 169 16.82 4.34 -16.86
CA ASN A 169 15.89 3.59 -16.03
C ASN A 169 16.58 2.74 -14.95
N MET A 170 17.89 2.50 -15.03
CA MET A 170 18.65 1.79 -13.97
C MET A 170 18.49 2.47 -12.61
N LYS A 171 18.41 3.80 -12.59
CA LYS A 171 18.14 4.56 -11.38
C LYS A 171 16.83 4.13 -10.71
N ARG A 172 15.74 4.03 -11.48
CA ARG A 172 14.42 3.66 -10.96
C ARG A 172 14.40 2.19 -10.51
N VAL A 173 15.15 1.31 -11.17
CA VAL A 173 15.37 -0.07 -10.73
C VAL A 173 16.04 -0.12 -9.37
N TRP A 174 17.17 0.55 -9.19
CA TRP A 174 17.90 0.50 -7.92
C TRP A 174 17.13 1.18 -6.78
N GLN A 175 16.38 2.23 -7.06
CA GLN A 175 15.45 2.83 -6.08
C GLN A 175 14.35 1.84 -5.65
N GLY A 176 13.77 1.09 -6.58
CA GLY A 176 12.78 0.06 -6.26
C GLY A 176 13.36 -1.08 -5.43
N LEU A 177 14.55 -1.56 -5.81
CA LEU A 177 15.25 -2.62 -5.08
C LEU A 177 15.67 -2.19 -3.66
N SER A 178 16.10 -0.94 -3.47
CA SER A 178 16.47 -0.43 -2.14
C SER A 178 15.27 -0.33 -1.21
N ILE A 179 14.11 0.14 -1.70
CA ILE A 179 12.85 0.15 -0.94
C ILE A 179 12.48 -1.27 -0.48
N ILE A 180 12.59 -2.26 -1.38
CA ILE A 180 12.31 -3.66 -1.04
C ILE A 180 13.30 -4.18 0.00
N ALA A 181 14.58 -3.85 -0.13
CA ALA A 181 15.62 -4.25 0.82
C ALA A 181 15.41 -3.62 2.21
N ASP A 182 14.99 -2.36 2.29
CA ASP A 182 14.62 -1.69 3.55
C ASP A 182 13.46 -2.41 4.25
N ILE A 183 12.40 -2.74 3.50
CA ILE A 183 11.22 -3.43 4.03
C ILE A 183 11.59 -4.82 4.56
N GLN A 184 12.55 -5.49 3.92
CA GLN A 184 13.04 -6.80 4.31
C GLN A 184 14.09 -6.75 5.45
N GLY A 185 14.48 -5.57 5.92
CA GLY A 185 15.52 -5.39 6.95
C GLY A 185 16.95 -5.60 6.45
N ASN A 186 17.17 -5.65 5.13
CA ASN A 186 18.46 -5.84 4.49
C ASN A 186 19.16 -4.48 4.24
N TYR A 187 19.45 -3.74 5.31
CA TYR A 187 19.92 -2.34 5.23
C TYR A 187 21.23 -2.15 4.45
N PHE A 188 22.13 -3.14 4.47
CA PHE A 188 23.39 -3.06 3.71
C PHE A 188 23.13 -3.05 2.19
N ILE A 189 22.29 -3.95 1.71
CA ILE A 189 21.89 -4.04 0.30
C ILE A 189 21.13 -2.78 -0.11
N SER A 190 20.22 -2.32 0.75
CA SER A 190 19.49 -1.07 0.53
C SER A 190 20.43 0.13 0.34
N MET A 191 21.42 0.28 1.23
CA MET A 191 22.39 1.37 1.17
C MET A 191 23.25 1.32 -0.09
N GLU A 192 23.66 0.11 -0.51
CA GLU A 192 24.40 -0.10 -1.75
C GLU A 192 23.57 0.32 -2.98
N ASP A 193 22.31 -0.12 -3.05
CA ASP A 193 21.42 0.19 -4.18
C ASP A 193 21.02 1.68 -4.22
N TYR A 194 20.80 2.31 -3.06
CA TYR A 194 20.65 3.78 -2.99
C TYR A 194 21.89 4.52 -3.50
N SER A 195 23.08 4.05 -3.16
CA SER A 195 24.33 4.67 -3.60
C SER A 195 24.47 4.59 -5.12
N LYS A 196 24.16 3.44 -5.73
CA LYS A 196 24.12 3.28 -7.19
C LYS A 196 23.12 4.23 -7.85
N ALA A 197 21.90 4.32 -7.30
CA ALA A 197 20.87 5.24 -7.81
C ALA A 197 21.29 6.71 -7.74
N HIS A 198 22.05 7.10 -6.71
CA HIS A 198 22.59 8.45 -6.57
C HIS A 198 23.69 8.75 -7.60
N VAL A 199 24.63 7.82 -7.83
CA VAL A 199 25.72 8.00 -8.82
C VAL A 199 25.17 8.20 -10.23
N CYS A 200 24.18 7.41 -10.66
CA CYS A 200 23.54 7.61 -11.97
C CYS A 200 22.83 8.97 -12.10
N SER A 201 22.48 9.62 -11.00
CA SER A 201 21.86 10.96 -11.04
C SER A 201 22.88 12.10 -11.10
N SER A 202 24.11 11.91 -10.62
CA SER A 202 25.17 12.91 -10.69
C SER A 202 25.88 12.94 -12.04
N GLU A 203 26.05 11.79 -12.71
CA GLU A 203 26.73 11.71 -14.02
C GLU A 203 25.94 12.39 -15.16
N GLN A 204 24.64 12.64 -14.98
CA GLN A 204 23.83 13.40 -15.94
C GLN A 204 24.10 14.92 -15.90
N PHE A 205 24.79 15.44 -14.88
CA PHE A 205 25.11 16.87 -14.75
C PHE A 205 26.53 17.24 -15.18
N ASP A 206 27.40 16.26 -15.47
CA ASP A 206 28.81 16.48 -15.86
C ASP A 206 29.04 16.54 -17.39
N ILE A 207 27.97 16.67 -18.18
CA ILE A 207 28.04 16.92 -19.62
C ILE A 207 27.52 18.34 -19.92
N CYS A 208 28.34 19.35 -19.62
CA CYS A 208 28.21 20.74 -20.09
C CYS A 208 29.59 21.30 -20.42
#